data_AF-A0A959I6P1-F1
#
_entry.id   AF-A0A959I6P1-F1
#
_cell.length_a   1.000
_cell.length_b   1.000
_cell.length_c   1.000
_cell.angle_alpha   90.00
_cell.angle_beta   90.00
_cell.angle_gamma   90.00
#
_symmetry.space_group_name_H-M   'P 1'
#
loop_
_entity.id
_entity.type
_entity.pdbx_description
1 polymer ?
#
loop_
_entity_poly.entity_id
_entity_poly.type
_entity_poly.pdbx_seq_one_letter_code
_entity_poly.pdbx_strand_id
1 'polypeptide(L)' 'LPYHQAILNDELPLSIGGGIGQSRVIMLLLKKAHIGEVSVTVWPEKLKEICREKNIFVLE' A
#
# COMPACT_ATOMS: atom_id res chain seq x y z
N LEU A 1 -26.52 -8.83 -10.96
CA LEU A 1 -25.09 -8.49 -10.84
C LEU A 1 -24.52 -8.16 -12.22
N PRO A 2 -24.46 -6.88 -12.64
CA PRO A 2 -24.10 -6.49 -14.01
C PRO A 2 -22.71 -7.00 -14.46
N TYR A 3 -21.68 -6.85 -13.61
CA TYR A 3 -20.33 -7.32 -13.92
C TYR A 3 -20.25 -8.83 -14.18
N HIS A 4 -20.95 -9.63 -13.36
CA HIS A 4 -20.94 -11.08 -13.49
C HIS A 4 -21.72 -11.56 -14.73
N GLN A 5 -22.82 -10.86 -15.07
CA GLN A 5 -23.56 -11.13 -16.32
C GLN A 5 -22.69 -10.80 -17.55
N ALA A 6 -21.95 -9.70 -17.52
CA ALA A 6 -21.05 -9.32 -18.60
C ALA A 6 -19.87 -10.31 -18.79
N ILE A 7 -19.39 -10.95 -17.71
CA ILE A 7 -18.43 -12.06 -17.81
C ILE A 7 -19.08 -13.28 -18.48
N LEU A 8 -20.28 -13.68 -18.03
CA LEU A 8 -20.97 -14.86 -18.53
C LEU A 8 -21.41 -14.73 -19.99
N ASN A 9 -21.71 -13.50 -20.42
CA ASN A 9 -22.12 -13.18 -21.79
C ASN A 9 -20.93 -12.86 -22.72
N ASP A 10 -19.68 -13.04 -22.27
CA ASP A 10 -18.46 -12.68 -23.02
C ASP A 10 -18.44 -11.21 -23.49
N GLU A 11 -19.08 -10.30 -22.75
CA GLU A 11 -19.13 -8.86 -23.05
C GLU A 11 -17.87 -8.13 -22.56
N LEU A 12 -17.13 -8.72 -21.61
CA LEU A 12 -15.86 -8.19 -21.12
C LEU A 12 -14.66 -8.86 -21.83
N PRO A 13 -13.66 -8.09 -22.27
CA PRO A 13 -12.47 -8.67 -22.89
C PRO A 13 -11.63 -9.43 -21.86
N LEU A 14 -10.99 -10.52 -22.32
CA LEU A 14 -9.97 -11.21 -21.54
C LEU A 14 -8.83 -10.24 -21.23
N SER A 15 -8.43 -10.19 -19.96
CA SER A 15 -7.38 -9.29 -19.49
C SER A 15 -6.41 -10.02 -18.58
N ILE A 16 -5.17 -9.51 -18.56
CA ILE A 16 -4.18 -9.82 -17.54
C ILE A 16 -3.97 -8.56 -16.71
N GLY A 17 -4.17 -8.69 -15.40
CA GLY A 17 -4.10 -7.57 -14.46
C GLY A 17 -3.02 -7.76 -13.40
N GLY A 18 -2.70 -6.67 -12.72
CA GLY A 18 -1.78 -6.66 -11.58
C GLY A 18 -1.86 -5.35 -10.80
N GLY A 19 -1.24 -5.33 -9.62
CA GLY A 19 -1.18 -4.15 -8.76
C GLY A 19 0.22 -3.97 -8.19
N ILE A 20 0.71 -2.73 -8.19
CA ILE A 20 2.01 -2.36 -7.62
C ILE A 20 1.78 -1.48 -6.41
N GLY A 21 2.26 -1.90 -5.24
CA GLY A 21 2.12 -1.15 -4.01
C GLY A 21 3.04 0.07 -3.98
N GLN A 22 2.53 1.25 -4.31
CA GLN A 22 3.28 2.51 -4.39
C GLN A 22 4.18 2.74 -3.16
N SER A 23 3.61 2.80 -1.96
CA SER A 23 4.38 3.08 -0.74
C SER A 23 5.41 1.99 -0.42
N ARG A 24 5.14 0.72 -0.80
CA ARG A 24 6.12 -0.36 -0.62
C ARG A 24 7.30 -0.24 -1.58
N VAL A 25 7.05 0.13 -2.84
CA VAL A 25 8.10 0.40 -3.82
C VAL A 25 8.96 1.57 -3.36
N ILE A 26 8.34 2.66 -2.92
CA ILE A 26 9.07 3.85 -2.42
C ILE A 26 9.89 3.49 -1.17
N MET A 27 9.31 2.77 -0.20
CA MET A 27 10.00 2.33 1.00
C MET A 27 11.24 1.49 0.66
N LEU A 28 11.13 0.57 -0.32
CA LEU A 28 12.24 -0.25 -0.80
C LEU A 28 13.33 0.60 -1.47
N LEU A 29 12.96 1.48 -2.40
CA LEU A 29 13.90 2.32 -3.15
C LEU A 29 14.69 3.27 -2.24
N LEU A 30 14.01 3.84 -1.24
CA LEU A 30 14.60 4.77 -0.28
C LEU A 30 15.21 4.07 0.94
N LYS A 31 15.19 2.72 0.98
CA LYS A 31 15.68 1.89 2.09
C LYS A 31 15.13 2.34 3.45
N LYS A 32 13.84 2.66 3.50
CA LYS A 32 13.13 3.06 4.71
C LYS A 32 12.78 1.84 5.55
N ALA A 33 12.83 2.00 6.87
CA ALA A 33 12.56 0.95 7.84
C ALA A 33 11.06 0.77 8.09
N HIS A 34 10.25 1.82 7.89
CA HIS A 34 8.81 1.78 8.10
C HIS A 34 8.05 2.48 6.97
N ILE A 35 6.88 1.95 6.60
CA ILE A 35 6.06 2.50 5.50
C ILE A 35 5.51 3.90 5.83
N GLY A 36 5.36 4.20 7.12
CA GLY A 36 5.01 5.52 7.61
C GLY A 36 6.05 6.61 7.30
N GLU A 37 7.28 6.26 6.95
CA GLU A 37 8.29 7.25 6.52
C GLU A 37 8.03 7.80 5.10
N VAL A 38 7.14 7.16 4.34
CA VAL A 38 6.87 7.49 2.93
C VAL A 38 5.37 7.67 2.64
N SER A 39 4.51 7.49 3.65
CA SER A 39 3.06 7.57 3.51
C SER A 39 2.44 8.12 4.78
N VAL A 40 1.62 9.16 4.64
CA VAL A 40 0.85 9.75 5.73
C VAL A 40 -0.35 8.85 6.04
N THR A 41 -0.38 8.25 7.22
CA THR A 41 -1.48 7.38 7.67
C THR A 41 -1.50 7.22 9.19
N VAL A 42 -2.56 6.61 9.70
CA VAL A 42 -2.75 6.41 11.14
C VAL A 42 -1.97 5.19 11.62
N TRP A 43 -1.18 5.38 12.69
CA TRP A 43 -0.45 4.32 13.37
C TRP A 43 -0.77 4.34 14.86
N PRO A 44 -0.85 3.17 15.52
CA PRO A 44 -0.99 3.10 16.97
C PRO A 44 0.17 3.81 17.68
N GLU A 45 -0.10 4.46 18.81
CA GLU A 45 0.91 5.23 19.54
C GLU A 45 2.14 4.39 19.92
N LYS A 46 1.90 3.14 20.36
CA LYS A 46 2.97 2.17 20.66
C LYS A 46 3.94 1.98 19.48
N LEU A 47 3.44 1.99 18.24
CA LEU A 47 4.29 1.84 17.06
C LEU A 47 5.09 3.12 16.77
N LYS A 48 4.49 4.29 17.01
CA LYS A 48 5.18 5.58 16.91
C LYS A 48 6.31 5.67 17.94
N GLU A 49 6.08 5.22 19.17
CA GLU A 49 7.09 5.16 20.24
C GLU A 49 8.27 4.28 19.83
N ILE A 50 8.03 3.05 19.37
CA ILE A 50 9.08 2.14 18.89
C ILE A 50 9.87 2.76 17.74
N CYS A 51 9.20 3.43 16.80
CA CYS A 51 9.87 4.12 15.68
C CYS A 51 10.76 5.26 16.20
N ARG A 52 10.25 6.08 17.13
CA ARG A 52 10.98 7.18 17.74
C ARG A 52 12.24 6.71 18.49
N GLU A 53 12.14 5.62 19.26
CA GLU A 53 13.28 4.99 19.94
C GLU A 53 14.38 4.51 18.96
N LYS A 54 13.98 4.09 17.76
CA LYS A 54 14.88 3.63 16.70
C LYS A 54 15.31 4.74 15.74
N ASN A 55 15.01 6.00 16.04
CA ASN A 55 15.27 7.16 15.20
C ASN A 55 14.64 7.05 13.78
N ILE A 56 13.46 6.44 13.71
CA ILE A 56 12.64 6.29 12.49
C ILE A 56 11.57 7.39 12.51
N PHE A 57 11.59 8.28 11.51
CA PHE A 57 10.66 9.40 11.42
C PHE A 57 9.40 9.04 10.62
N VAL A 58 8.26 8.93 11.30
CA VAL A 58 6.96 8.64 10.68
C VAL A 58 6.26 9.94 10.29
N LEU A 59 5.75 10.00 9.06
CA LEU A 59 4.93 11.10 8.55
C LEU A 59 3.52 11.02 9.14
N GLU A 60 2.99 12.15 9.59
CA GLU A 60 1.64 12.31 10.19
C GLU A 60 0.71 13.15 9.33
#